data_AF-A0A7J7HPQ1-F1
#
_entry.id   AF-A0A7J7HPQ1-F1
#
_cell.length_a   1.000
_cell.length_b   1.000
_cell.length_c   1.000
_cell.angle_alpha   90.00
_cell.angle_beta   90.00
_cell.angle_gamma   90.00
#
_symmetry.space_group_name_H-M   'P 1'
#
loop_
_entity.id
_entity.type
_entity.pdbx_description
1 polymer ?
#
loop_
_entity_poly.entity_id
_entity_poly.type
_entity_poly.pdbx_seq_one_letter_code
_entity_poly.pdbx_strand_id
1 'polypeptide(L)'
;MCGSWRLFTHLLTVVRIQVLASARLMVAWQLIGIPIGVYDMCHSLRQCDFYGIDSLKARETVALGRELLGGNGILTDFHVAKAFCDLEPTYTGEGTYDINTLVTGKEITGISSFKVAALTQQSRL
;
A
#
# COMPACT_ATOMS: atom_id res chain seq x y z
N MET A 1 -18.55 5.46 30.78
CA MET A 1 -18.96 4.37 29.85
C MET A 1 -19.26 4.82 28.42
N CYS A 2 -19.53 6.11 28.14
CA CYS A 2 -19.86 6.59 26.78
C CYS A 2 -18.64 6.78 25.83
N GLY A 3 -17.43 7.01 26.37
CA GLY A 3 -16.22 7.29 25.57
C GLY A 3 -15.61 6.07 24.86
N SER A 4 -15.65 4.88 25.47
CA SER A 4 -15.02 3.67 24.92
C SER A 4 -15.70 3.20 23.62
N TRP A 5 -17.03 3.30 23.55
CA TRP A 5 -17.80 2.88 22.39
C TRP A 5 -17.67 3.83 21.21
N ARG A 6 -17.41 5.13 21.46
CA ARG A 6 -17.20 6.13 20.41
C ARG A 6 -15.88 5.93 19.68
N LEU A 7 -14.82 5.54 20.39
CA LEU A 7 -13.53 5.20 19.77
C LEU A 7 -13.65 3.94 18.91
N PHE A 8 -14.35 2.91 19.41
CA PHE A 8 -14.57 1.67 18.67
C PHE A 8 -15.36 1.88 17.36
N THR A 9 -16.47 2.63 17.41
CA THR A 9 -17.26 2.93 16.21
C THR A 9 -16.50 3.85 15.25
N HIS A 10 -15.68 4.77 15.75
CA HIS A 10 -14.83 5.62 14.92
C HIS A 10 -13.77 4.79 14.17
N LEU A 11 -13.06 3.90 14.84
CA LEU A 11 -12.07 3.01 14.23
C LEU A 11 -12.72 2.08 13.19
N LEU A 12 -13.87 1.49 13.49
CA LEU A 12 -14.64 0.71 12.50
C LEU A 12 -15.04 1.55 11.28
N THR A 13 -15.42 2.81 11.49
CA THR A 13 -15.79 3.71 10.40
C THR A 13 -14.58 4.04 9.53
N VAL A 14 -13.40 4.28 10.13
CA VAL A 14 -12.14 4.49 9.40
C VAL A 14 -11.77 3.26 8.56
N VAL A 15 -11.82 2.06 9.14
CA VAL A 15 -11.57 0.80 8.42
C VAL A 15 -12.52 0.65 7.23
N ARG A 16 -13.82 0.92 7.41
CA ARG A 16 -14.79 0.86 6.31
C ARG A 16 -14.50 1.91 5.23
N ILE A 17 -14.12 3.12 5.61
CA ILE A 17 -13.77 4.18 4.66
C ILE A 17 -12.53 3.79 3.85
N GLN A 18 -11.50 3.25 4.50
CA GLN A 18 -10.27 2.81 3.82
C GLN A 18 -10.53 1.71 2.79
N VAL A 19 -11.30 0.68 3.16
CA VAL A 19 -11.65 -0.43 2.25
C VAL A 19 -12.55 0.03 1.11
N LEU A 20 -13.54 0.88 1.37
CA LEU A 20 -14.40 1.41 0.31
C LEU A 20 -13.63 2.35 -0.63
N ALA A 21 -12.65 3.09 -0.12
CA ALA A 21 -11.79 3.95 -0.93
C ALA A 21 -10.86 3.13 -1.84
N SER A 22 -10.20 2.08 -1.34
CA SER A 22 -9.36 1.20 -2.17
C SER A 22 -10.18 0.45 -3.22
N ALA A 23 -11.34 -0.09 -2.85
CA ALA A 23 -12.23 -0.74 -3.80
C ALA A 23 -12.69 0.19 -4.95
N ARG A 24 -13.00 1.46 -4.64
CA ARG A 24 -13.34 2.46 -5.66
C ARG A 24 -12.15 2.80 -6.56
N LEU A 25 -10.95 2.87 -6.00
CA LEU A 25 -9.72 3.08 -6.76
C LEU A 25 -9.49 1.90 -7.74
N MET A 26 -9.73 0.64 -7.33
CA MET A 26 -9.62 -0.54 -8.20
C MET A 26 -10.62 -0.53 -9.36
N VAL A 27 -11.88 -0.20 -9.08
CA VAL A 27 -12.93 -0.15 -10.12
C VAL A 27 -12.71 1.02 -11.08
N ALA A 28 -12.30 2.18 -10.56
CA ALA A 28 -11.93 3.32 -11.40
C ALA A 28 -10.75 2.97 -12.33
N TRP A 29 -9.85 2.12 -11.86
CA TRP A 29 -8.74 1.59 -12.65
C TRP A 29 -9.17 0.74 -13.84
N GLN A 30 -10.14 -0.14 -13.65
CA GLN A 30 -10.69 -0.97 -14.73
C GLN A 30 -11.30 -0.12 -15.85
N LEU A 31 -11.96 0.98 -15.49
CA LEU A 31 -12.56 1.91 -16.46
C LEU A 31 -11.52 2.70 -17.26
N ILE A 32 -10.34 2.97 -16.70
CA ILE A 32 -9.23 3.62 -17.41
C ILE A 32 -8.49 2.63 -18.31
N GLY A 33 -8.42 1.35 -17.95
CA GLY A 33 -7.72 0.32 -18.73
C GLY A 33 -8.38 -0.03 -20.08
N ILE A 34 -9.72 0.04 -20.16
CA ILE A 34 -10.48 -0.29 -21.38
C ILE A 34 -10.25 0.72 -22.53
N PRO A 35 -10.27 2.05 -22.33
CA PRO A 35 -10.11 3.02 -23.41
C PRO A 35 -8.68 3.21 -23.93
N ILE A 36 -7.65 2.69 -23.23
CA ILE A 36 -6.24 2.98 -23.57
C ILE A 36 -5.63 1.97 -24.56
N GLY A 37 -6.29 0.83 -24.84
CA GLY A 37 -5.98 -0.04 -25.98
C GLY A 37 -4.48 -0.27 -26.25
N VAL A 38 -3.84 -1.15 -25.48
CA VAL A 38 -2.59 -1.87 -25.80
C VAL A 38 -1.36 -1.01 -26.22
N TYR A 39 -0.42 -0.94 -25.27
CA TYR A 39 0.95 -0.37 -25.27
C TYR A 39 1.07 1.16 -25.21
N ASP A 40 1.37 1.70 -24.03
CA ASP A 40 2.64 2.38 -23.82
C ASP A 40 2.93 2.53 -22.31
N MET A 41 4.20 2.73 -21.93
CA MET A 41 4.82 2.74 -20.59
C MET A 41 3.96 3.16 -19.37
N CYS A 42 2.96 4.01 -19.57
CA CYS A 42 2.04 4.53 -18.54
C CYS A 42 1.12 3.49 -17.87
N HIS A 43 1.11 2.22 -18.29
CA HIS A 43 0.38 1.15 -17.59
C HIS A 43 1.19 0.58 -16.43
N SER A 44 2.48 0.25 -16.62
CA SER A 44 3.30 -0.35 -15.56
C SER A 44 3.51 0.59 -14.38
N LEU A 45 3.68 1.90 -14.61
CA LEU A 45 3.90 2.84 -13.50
C LEU A 45 2.67 3.10 -12.69
N ARG A 46 1.57 3.31 -13.41
CA ARG A 46 0.27 3.44 -12.79
C ARG A 46 -0.03 2.14 -12.03
N GLN A 47 0.34 0.96 -12.55
CA GLN A 47 0.17 -0.32 -11.86
C GLN A 47 1.05 -0.41 -10.60
N CYS A 48 2.35 -0.12 -10.69
CA CYS A 48 3.26 -0.10 -9.54
C CYS A 48 2.82 0.90 -8.44
N ASP A 49 2.35 2.10 -8.83
CA ASP A 49 1.80 3.09 -7.91
C ASP A 49 0.52 2.61 -7.25
N PHE A 50 -0.39 2.08 -8.06
CA PHE A 50 -1.70 1.63 -7.61
C PHE A 50 -1.57 0.48 -6.60
N TYR A 51 -0.82 -0.54 -6.97
CA TYR A 51 -0.54 -1.69 -6.11
C TYR A 51 0.23 -1.27 -4.86
N GLY A 52 1.15 -0.30 -4.96
CA GLY A 52 1.88 0.25 -3.80
C GLY A 52 0.96 0.98 -2.81
N ILE A 53 0.04 1.81 -3.30
CA ILE A 53 -0.91 2.55 -2.44
C ILE A 53 -1.90 1.58 -1.78
N ASP A 54 -2.38 0.58 -2.52
CA ASP A 54 -3.36 -0.37 -1.99
C ASP A 54 -2.75 -1.31 -0.94
N SER A 55 -1.53 -1.80 -1.16
CA SER A 55 -0.83 -2.64 -0.19
C SER A 55 -0.48 -1.89 1.11
N LEU A 56 -0.09 -0.60 1.02
CA LEU A 56 0.08 0.26 2.20
C LEU A 56 -1.22 0.42 2.99
N LYS A 57 -2.31 0.80 2.31
CA LYS A 57 -3.62 1.00 2.96
C LYS A 57 -4.15 -0.29 3.55
N ALA A 58 -3.94 -1.42 2.88
CA ALA A 58 -4.34 -2.73 3.39
C ALA A 58 -3.60 -3.08 4.69
N ARG A 59 -2.29 -2.78 4.77
CA ARG A 59 -1.49 -2.98 5.99
C ARG A 59 -1.98 -2.12 7.16
N GLU A 60 -2.28 -0.84 6.91
CA GLU A 60 -2.90 0.05 7.91
C GLU A 60 -4.25 -0.49 8.38
N THR A 61 -5.08 -0.94 7.44
CA THR A 61 -6.43 -1.47 7.74
C THR A 61 -6.35 -2.70 8.64
N VAL A 62 -5.44 -3.63 8.37
CA VAL A 62 -5.28 -4.84 9.20
C VAL A 62 -4.64 -4.55 10.55
N ALA A 63 -3.74 -3.56 10.62
CA ALA A 63 -3.22 -3.08 11.91
C ALA A 63 -4.35 -2.53 12.80
N LEU A 64 -5.23 -1.68 12.25
CA LEU A 64 -6.42 -1.17 12.95
C LEU A 64 -7.41 -2.29 13.29
N GLY A 65 -7.59 -3.25 12.40
CA GLY A 65 -8.42 -4.44 12.63
C GLY A 65 -7.93 -5.30 13.79
N ARG A 66 -6.61 -5.44 13.95
CA ARG A 66 -6.00 -6.15 15.09
C ARG A 66 -6.22 -5.40 16.40
N GLU A 67 -6.06 -4.07 16.39
CA GLU A 67 -6.31 -3.23 17.56
C GLU A 67 -7.78 -3.31 18.03
N LEU A 68 -8.72 -3.37 17.08
CA LEU A 68 -10.15 -3.53 17.36
C LEU A 68 -10.49 -4.85 18.07
N LEU A 69 -9.77 -5.94 17.76
CA LEU A 69 -9.97 -7.24 18.39
C LEU A 69 -9.19 -7.40 19.72
N GLY A 70 -8.31 -6.46 20.05
CA GLY A 70 -7.45 -6.55 21.24
C GLY A 70 -6.64 -7.85 21.26
N GLY A 71 -6.62 -8.54 22.41
CA GLY A 71 -5.90 -9.81 22.56
C GLY A 71 -6.36 -10.92 21.60
N ASN A 72 -7.63 -10.89 21.18
CA ASN A 72 -8.17 -11.87 20.23
C ASN A 72 -7.62 -11.69 18.81
N GLY A 73 -7.09 -10.50 18.49
CA GLY A 73 -6.50 -10.22 17.18
C GLY A 73 -5.17 -10.93 16.89
N ILE A 74 -4.54 -11.53 17.92
CA ILE A 74 -3.28 -12.27 17.80
C ILE A 74 -3.52 -13.77 17.54
N LEU A 75 -4.69 -14.28 17.93
CA LEU A 75 -5.02 -15.67 17.69
C LEU A 75 -5.23 -15.92 16.19
N THR A 76 -4.70 -17.05 15.74
CA THR A 76 -4.87 -17.52 14.35
C THR A 76 -6.32 -17.85 14.01
N ASP A 77 -7.15 -18.13 15.01
CA ASP A 77 -8.55 -18.55 14.85
C ASP A 77 -9.44 -17.43 14.30
N PHE A 78 -9.14 -16.16 14.63
CA PHE A 78 -9.90 -15.01 14.13
C PHE A 78 -9.42 -14.50 12.77
N HIS A 79 -8.46 -15.20 12.13
CA HIS A 79 -7.94 -14.93 10.79
C HIS A 79 -7.24 -13.57 10.59
N VAL A 80 -7.41 -12.60 11.49
CA VAL A 80 -6.77 -11.27 11.43
C VAL A 80 -5.26 -11.36 11.57
N ALA A 81 -4.76 -12.24 12.45
CA ALA A 81 -3.32 -12.50 12.57
C ALA A 81 -2.73 -13.10 11.27
N LYS A 82 -3.47 -13.99 10.61
CA LYS A 82 -3.08 -14.56 9.30
C LYS A 82 -3.09 -13.49 8.22
N ALA A 83 -4.15 -12.69 8.11
CA ALA A 83 -4.24 -11.61 7.14
C ALA A 83 -3.11 -10.58 7.28
N PHE A 84 -2.67 -10.31 8.51
CA PHE A 84 -1.52 -9.45 8.77
C PHE A 84 -0.23 -10.06 8.21
N CYS A 85 -0.01 -11.35 8.45
CA CYS A 85 1.15 -12.09 7.93
C CYS A 85 1.14 -12.22 6.41
N ASP A 86 -0.02 -12.38 5.77
CA ASP A 86 -0.15 -12.52 4.32
C ASP A 86 0.04 -11.17 3.58
N LEU A 87 -0.19 -10.03 4.27
CA LEU A 87 0.00 -8.70 3.70
C LEU A 87 1.46 -8.25 3.61
N GLU A 88 2.32 -8.68 4.53
CA GLU A 88 3.76 -8.35 4.49
C GLU A 88 4.46 -8.83 3.20
N PRO A 89 4.30 -10.10 2.76
CA PRO A 89 4.87 -10.54 1.49
C PRO A 89 4.18 -9.85 0.30
N THR A 90 2.87 -9.57 0.38
CA THR A 90 2.14 -8.85 -0.68
C THR A 90 2.69 -7.43 -0.89
N TYR A 91 3.07 -6.74 0.20
CA TYR A 91 3.67 -5.41 0.14
C TYR A 91 5.07 -5.40 -0.50
N THR A 92 5.83 -6.50 -0.37
CA THR A 92 7.20 -6.61 -0.91
C THR A 92 7.30 -7.36 -2.24
N GLY A 93 6.30 -8.19 -2.57
CA GLY A 93 6.39 -9.20 -3.63
C GLY A 93 6.37 -8.64 -5.05
N GLU A 94 5.66 -7.54 -5.27
CA GLU A 94 5.48 -6.90 -6.59
C GLU A 94 6.39 -5.67 -6.77
N GLY A 95 7.49 -5.61 -6.02
CA GLY A 95 8.37 -4.44 -5.90
C GLY A 95 8.06 -3.64 -4.63
N THR A 96 9.10 -3.35 -3.84
CA THR A 96 8.96 -2.55 -2.62
C THR A 96 8.35 -1.19 -2.94
N TYR A 97 7.49 -0.67 -2.06
CA TYR A 97 6.88 0.65 -2.21
C TYR A 97 7.88 1.75 -2.57
N ASP A 98 9.07 1.73 -1.98
CA ASP A 98 10.14 2.68 -2.28
C ASP A 98 10.63 2.56 -3.73
N ILE A 99 10.75 1.34 -4.25
CA ILE A 99 11.14 1.11 -5.64
C ILE A 99 10.04 1.61 -6.58
N ASN A 100 8.78 1.27 -6.30
CA ASN A 100 7.65 1.68 -7.13
C ASN A 100 7.51 3.20 -7.18
N THR A 101 7.63 3.87 -6.04
CA THR A 101 7.59 5.34 -5.96
C THR A 101 8.79 6.00 -6.63
N LEU A 102 9.98 5.39 -6.61
CA LEU A 102 11.15 5.86 -7.35
C LEU A 102 11.01 5.69 -8.87
N VAL A 103 10.39 4.60 -9.32
CA VAL A 103 10.05 4.36 -10.74
C VAL A 103 9.12 5.48 -11.24
N THR A 104 8.07 5.78 -10.47
CA THR A 104 7.13 6.86 -10.77
C THR A 104 7.75 8.24 -10.69
N GLY A 105 8.55 8.50 -9.66
CA GLY A 105 9.29 9.74 -9.51
C GLY A 105 10.22 10.01 -10.70
N LYS A 106 10.89 8.97 -11.21
CA LYS A 106 11.73 9.06 -12.42
C LYS A 106 10.92 9.44 -13.65
N GLU A 107 9.72 8.92 -13.83
CA GLU A 107 8.92 9.29 -15.01
C GLU A 107 8.37 10.71 -14.95
N ILE A 108 7.92 11.14 -13.77
CA ILE A 108 7.38 12.49 -13.59
C ILE A 108 8.50 13.53 -13.74
N THR A 109 9.66 13.27 -13.15
CA THR A 109 10.76 14.25 -13.08
C THR A 109 11.83 14.07 -14.16
N GLY A 110 11.87 12.92 -14.83
CA GLY A 110 12.94 12.53 -15.76
C GLY A 110 14.27 12.13 -15.08
N ILE A 111 14.37 12.24 -13.75
CA ILE A 111 15.62 12.02 -13.00
C ILE A 111 15.60 10.64 -12.34
N SER A 112 16.58 9.80 -12.69
CA SER A 112 16.69 8.43 -12.17
C SER A 112 17.39 8.39 -10.82
N SER A 113 16.65 8.17 -9.72
CA SER A 113 17.18 8.07 -8.35
C SER A 113 17.52 6.65 -7.86
N PHE A 114 17.61 5.65 -8.75
CA PHE A 114 17.96 4.27 -8.35
C PHE A 114 19.41 4.09 -7.85
N LYS A 115 20.28 5.05 -8.11
CA LYS A 115 21.66 5.01 -7.61
C LYS A 115 21.71 5.71 -6.26
N VAL A 116 22.12 4.96 -5.24
CA VAL A 116 22.70 5.53 -4.02
C VAL A 116 23.75 6.54 -4.47
N ALA A 117 23.70 7.77 -3.94
CA ALA A 117 24.73 8.77 -4.18
C ALA A 117 26.07 8.07 -3.99
N ALA A 118 26.82 7.89 -5.08
CA ALA A 118 28.16 7.37 -5.00
C ALA A 118 28.86 8.23 -3.96
N LEU A 119 29.32 7.62 -2.87
CA LEU A 119 30.20 8.32 -1.94
C LEU A 119 31.28 8.95 -2.80
N THR A 120 31.27 10.27 -2.87
CA THR A 120 32.34 11.07 -3.43
C THR A 120 33.56 10.85 -2.53
N GLN A 121 34.28 9.74 -2.76
CA GLN A 121 35.68 9.54 -2.44
C GLN A 121 36.22 8.72 -3.62
N GLN A 122 36.79 9.28 -4.69
CA GLN A 122 37.95 10.19 -4.70
C GLN A 122 38.83 10.09 -3.45
N SER A 123 39.88 9.28 -3.60
CA SER A 123 41.20 9.43 -3.00
C SER A 123 41.29 9.49 -1.46
N ARG A 124 41.51 8.33 -0.84
CA ARG A 124 42.59 8.14 0.15
C ARG A 124 43.15 6.71 0.04
N LEU A 125 43.92 6.49 -1.03
CA LEU A 125 45.26 5.89 -1.09
C LEU A 125 45.65 5.74 -2.57
#